data_AF-W8JMQ3-F1
#
_entry.id   AF-W8JMQ3-F1
#
_cell.length_a   1.000
_cell.length_b   1.000
_cell.length_c   1.000
_cell.angle_alpha   90.00
_cell.angle_beta   90.00
_cell.angle_gamma   90.00
#
_symmetry.space_group_name_H-M   'P 1'
#
loop_
_entity.id
_entity.type
_entity.pdbx_description
1 polymer ?
#
loop_
_entity_poly.entity_id
_entity_poly.type
_entity_poly.pdbx_seq_one_letter_code
_entity_poly.pdbx_strand_id
1 'polypeptide(L)'
;MNKYKRKQSITLIEMMVVISLIGIVGGALAFNMRGSIQKGKAFQSEQNCAKIYDILMMEYATGSLSLNEIVDRKESVLEGAAWCKEGRKLLKDAWGEDIIVQVNETGDDLIVFSPKAQGMNKKG
;
A
#
# COMPACT_ATOMS: atom_id res chain seq x y z
N MET A 1 -2.93 19.85 61.79
CA MET A 1 -3.25 20.59 60.54
C MET A 1 -2.89 19.69 59.36
N ASN A 2 -3.87 19.14 58.64
CA ASN A 2 -3.68 18.50 57.31
C ASN A 2 -5.05 18.05 56.75
N LYS A 3 -5.79 18.96 56.10
CA LYS A 3 -7.10 18.70 55.47
C LYS A 3 -7.04 18.65 53.92
N TYR A 4 -5.85 18.44 53.33
CA TYR A 4 -5.69 18.49 51.86
C TYR A 4 -5.67 17.13 51.15
N LYS A 5 -5.67 15.98 51.87
CA LYS A 5 -5.46 14.66 51.25
C LYS A 5 -6.70 13.98 50.64
N ARG A 6 -7.94 14.43 50.93
CA ARG A 6 -9.15 13.70 50.50
C ARG A 6 -9.60 13.95 49.05
N LYS A 7 -9.36 15.15 48.49
CA LYS A 7 -9.80 15.46 47.11
C LYS A 7 -8.90 14.84 46.04
N GLN A 8 -7.62 14.66 46.35
CA GLN A 8 -6.61 14.14 45.43
C GLN A 8 -6.86 12.68 45.01
N SER A 9 -7.41 11.86 45.93
CA SER A 9 -7.73 10.46 45.67
C SER A 9 -8.87 10.30 44.66
N ILE A 10 -9.86 11.20 44.68
CA ILE A 10 -11.00 11.18 43.75
C ILE A 10 -10.51 11.54 42.34
N THR A 11 -9.67 12.58 42.21
CA THR A 11 -9.10 12.99 40.92
C THR A 11 -8.17 11.94 40.31
N LEU A 12 -7.46 11.16 41.14
CA LEU A 12 -6.63 10.05 40.65
C LEU A 12 -7.48 8.94 40.06
N ILE A 13 -8.53 8.52 40.78
CA ILE A 13 -9.45 7.49 40.30
C ILE A 13 -10.17 7.95 39.02
N GLU A 14 -10.62 9.20 38.98
CA GLU A 14 -11.29 9.78 37.81
C GLU A 14 -10.39 9.75 36.57
N MET A 15 -9.13 10.18 36.70
CA MET A 15 -8.17 10.14 35.58
C MET A 15 -7.80 8.71 35.18
N MET A 16 -7.70 7.77 36.13
CA MET A 16 -7.45 6.35 35.83
C MET A 16 -8.60 5.71 35.05
N VAL A 17 -9.86 6.01 35.43
CA VAL A 17 -11.04 5.52 34.72
C VAL A 17 -11.10 6.11 33.32
N VAL A 18 -10.83 7.41 33.16
CA VAL A 18 -10.82 8.08 31.85
C VAL A 18 -9.78 7.47 30.91
N ILE A 19 -8.53 7.30 31.36
CA ILE A 19 -7.47 6.67 30.54
C ILE A 19 -7.85 5.23 30.17
N SER A 20 -8.45 4.49 31.10
CA SER A 20 -8.93 3.11 30.85
C SER A 20 -10.03 3.08 29.78
N LEU A 21 -11.00 4.00 29.86
CA LEU A 21 -12.09 4.10 28.87
C LEU A 21 -11.57 4.49 27.48
N ILE A 22 -10.66 5.47 27.39
CA ILE A 22 -10.04 5.86 26.12
C ILE A 22 -9.24 4.68 25.53
N GLY A 23 -8.53 3.92 26.38
CA GLY A 23 -7.81 2.73 25.96
C GLY A 23 -8.71 1.65 25.36
N ILE A 24 -9.83 1.34 26.02
CA ILE A 24 -10.80 0.34 25.54
C ILE A 24 -11.43 0.77 24.21
N VAL A 25 -11.93 2.00 24.13
CA VAL A 25 -12.58 2.53 22.91
C VAL A 25 -11.57 2.65 21.77
N GLY A 26 -10.38 3.19 22.04
CA GLY A 26 -9.31 3.32 21.05
C GLY A 26 -8.83 1.96 20.53
N GLY A 27 -8.71 0.96 21.41
CA GLY A 27 -8.39 -0.42 21.03
C GLY A 27 -9.43 -1.00 20.08
N ALA A 28 -10.72 -0.91 20.42
CA ALA A 28 -11.80 -1.42 19.58
C ALA A 28 -11.83 -0.77 18.18
N LEU A 29 -11.61 0.54 18.09
CA LEU A 29 -11.51 1.26 16.81
C LEU A 29 -10.31 0.80 15.98
N ALA A 30 -9.13 0.63 16.61
CA ALA A 30 -7.92 0.18 15.93
C ALA A 30 -8.10 -1.21 15.30
N PHE A 31 -8.79 -2.14 15.97
CA PHE A 31 -9.11 -3.46 15.41
C PHE A 31 -9.98 -3.36 14.15
N ASN A 32 -10.99 -2.49 14.15
CA ASN A 32 -11.86 -2.31 12.99
C ASN A 32 -11.10 -1.66 11.81
N MET A 33 -10.35 -0.58 12.07
CA MET A 33 -9.61 0.14 11.03
C MET A 33 -8.54 -0.71 10.33
N ARG A 34 -7.97 -1.70 11.00
CA ARG A 34 -6.95 -2.59 10.42
C ARG A 34 -7.42 -3.26 9.13
N GLY A 35 -8.68 -3.70 9.08
CA GLY A 35 -9.27 -4.32 7.88
C GLY A 35 -9.39 -3.33 6.71
N SER A 36 -9.90 -2.13 6.98
CA SER A 36 -10.04 -1.07 5.98
C SER A 36 -8.68 -0.61 5.42
N ILE A 37 -7.65 -0.54 6.27
CA ILE A 37 -6.28 -0.22 5.83
C ILE A 37 -5.73 -1.30 4.89
N GLN A 38 -5.94 -2.58 5.19
CA GLN A 38 -5.48 -3.66 4.32
C GLN A 38 -6.16 -3.62 2.95
N LYS A 39 -7.48 -3.39 2.91
CA LYS A 39 -8.22 -3.21 1.65
C LYS A 39 -7.72 -2.01 0.86
N GLY A 40 -7.48 -0.88 1.54
CA GLY A 40 -6.93 0.32 0.91
C GLY A 40 -5.55 0.09 0.29
N LYS A 41 -4.68 -0.66 0.98
CA LYS A 41 -3.35 -1.05 0.47
C LYS A 41 -3.43 -1.99 -0.74
N ALA A 42 -4.35 -2.96 -0.71
CA ALA A 42 -4.57 -3.86 -1.84
C ALA A 42 -5.01 -3.06 -3.08
N PHE A 43 -6.02 -2.20 -2.90
CA PHE A 43 -6.53 -1.33 -3.97
C PHE A 43 -5.46 -0.37 -4.52
N GLN A 44 -4.63 0.22 -3.66
CA GLN A 44 -3.52 1.06 -4.10
C GLN A 44 -2.50 0.26 -4.92
N SER A 45 -2.21 -0.98 -4.52
CA SER A 45 -1.26 -1.85 -5.23
C SER A 45 -1.81 -2.29 -6.60
N GLU A 46 -3.10 -2.58 -6.68
CA GLU A 46 -3.80 -2.88 -7.95
C GLU A 46 -3.74 -1.68 -8.91
N GLN A 47 -4.03 -0.47 -8.42
CA GLN A 47 -3.90 0.74 -9.24
C GLN A 47 -2.46 1.01 -9.68
N ASN A 48 -1.47 0.73 -8.84
CA ASN A 48 -0.06 0.86 -9.24
C ASN A 48 0.30 -0.14 -10.33
N CYS A 49 -0.17 -1.39 -10.24
CA CYS A 49 0.04 -2.40 -11.29
C CYS A 49 -0.58 -1.96 -12.62
N ALA A 50 -1.83 -1.46 -12.59
CA ALA A 50 -2.49 -0.94 -13.78
C ALA A 50 -1.72 0.24 -14.41
N LYS A 51 -1.26 1.19 -13.60
CA LYS A 51 -0.43 2.31 -14.09
C LYS A 51 0.88 1.86 -14.71
N ILE A 52 1.57 0.89 -14.11
CA ILE A 52 2.81 0.34 -14.67
C ILE A 52 2.51 -0.31 -16.02
N TYR A 53 1.47 -1.15 -16.08
CA TYR A 53 1.05 -1.79 -17.32
C TYR A 53 0.78 -0.76 -18.42
N ASP A 54 -0.04 0.26 -18.12
CA ASP A 54 -0.39 1.31 -19.09
C ASP A 54 0.85 2.06 -19.61
N ILE A 55 1.79 2.40 -18.73
CA ILE A 55 3.02 3.10 -19.13
C ILE A 55 3.90 2.22 -20.01
N LEU A 56 4.13 0.97 -19.62
CA LEU A 56 4.97 0.04 -20.38
C LEU A 56 4.34 -0.32 -21.74
N MET A 57 3.02 -0.46 -21.79
CA MET A 57 2.28 -0.72 -23.04
C MET A 57 2.23 0.47 -23.97
N MET A 58 2.16 1.67 -23.43
CA MET A 58 2.26 2.88 -24.23
C MET A 58 3.66 3.06 -24.84
N GLU A 59 4.72 2.72 -24.10
CA GLU A 59 6.08 2.71 -24.66
C GLU A 59 6.22 1.64 -25.76
N TYR A 60 5.66 0.45 -25.55
CA TYR A 60 5.60 -0.60 -26.57
C TYR A 60 4.87 -0.13 -27.83
N ALA A 61 3.70 0.51 -27.68
CA ALA A 61 2.90 1.03 -28.78
C ALA A 61 3.61 2.17 -29.55
N THR A 62 4.54 2.88 -28.90
CA THR A 62 5.38 3.90 -29.55
C THR A 62 6.42 3.26 -30.48
N GLY A 63 6.64 1.95 -30.38
CA GLY A 63 7.48 1.17 -31.31
C GLY A 63 8.97 1.19 -30.99
N SER A 64 9.35 1.67 -29.80
CA SER A 64 10.75 1.86 -29.40
C SER A 64 11.49 0.55 -29.09
N LEU A 65 10.78 -0.46 -28.55
CA LEU A 65 11.37 -1.64 -27.92
C LEU A 65 10.43 -2.85 -28.02
N SER A 66 11.00 -4.06 -28.01
CA SER A 66 10.23 -5.30 -27.85
C SER A 66 9.77 -5.50 -26.40
N LEU A 67 8.75 -6.35 -26.18
CA LEU A 67 8.21 -6.61 -24.84
C LEU A 67 9.27 -7.10 -23.84
N ASN A 68 10.18 -7.96 -24.27
CA ASN A 68 11.28 -8.44 -23.41
C ASN A 68 12.23 -7.31 -23.00
N GLU A 69 12.58 -6.42 -23.93
CA GLU A 69 13.45 -5.28 -23.64
C GLU A 69 12.77 -4.26 -22.72
N ILE A 70 11.45 -4.12 -22.81
CA ILE A 70 10.66 -3.26 -21.91
C ILE A 70 10.65 -3.82 -20.49
N VAL A 71 10.56 -5.14 -20.32
CA VAL A 71 10.66 -5.78 -19.00
C VAL A 71 12.04 -5.61 -18.38
N ASP A 72 13.09 -5.74 -19.19
CA ASP A 72 14.48 -5.58 -18.74
C ASP A 72 14.80 -4.12 -18.38
N ARG A 73 14.30 -3.17 -19.19
CA ARG A 73 14.53 -1.72 -19.01
C ARG A 73 13.38 -1.00 -18.30
N LYS A 74 12.49 -1.73 -17.63
CA LYS A 74 11.28 -1.18 -16.99
C LYS A 74 11.56 0.02 -16.09
N GLU A 75 12.67 0.01 -15.36
CA GLU A 75 13.06 1.12 -14.49
C GLU A 75 13.34 2.41 -15.28
N SER A 76 14.13 2.29 -16.35
CA SER A 76 14.48 3.42 -17.22
C SER A 76 13.26 3.94 -18.00
N VAL A 77 12.39 3.05 -18.46
CA VAL A 77 11.15 3.43 -19.15
C VAL A 77 10.21 4.19 -18.20
N LEU A 78 10.04 3.69 -16.96
CA LEU A 78 9.19 4.34 -15.97
C LEU A 78 9.76 5.68 -15.49
N GLU A 79 11.09 5.85 -15.40
CA GLU A 79 11.73 7.13 -15.05
C GLU A 79 11.73 8.14 -16.21
N GLY A 80 11.86 7.68 -17.45
CA GLY A 80 11.83 8.52 -18.65
C GLY A 80 10.43 8.99 -19.04
N ALA A 81 9.40 8.35 -18.50
CA ALA A 81 8.00 8.67 -18.75
C ALA A 81 7.64 10.08 -18.24
N ALA A 82 7.39 11.02 -19.16
CA ALA A 82 7.04 12.41 -18.81
C ALA A 82 5.78 12.55 -17.93
N TRP A 83 4.87 11.58 -17.99
CA TRP A 83 3.65 11.50 -17.18
C TRP A 83 3.86 10.82 -15.81
N CYS A 84 5.07 10.35 -15.49
CA CYS A 84 5.38 9.72 -14.21
C CYS A 84 6.59 10.36 -13.52
N LYS A 85 6.32 11.27 -12.58
CA LYS A 85 7.38 11.98 -11.82
C LYS A 85 8.20 11.07 -10.91
N GLU A 86 7.71 9.88 -10.57
CA GLU A 86 8.33 8.96 -9.62
C GLU A 86 8.23 7.49 -10.07
N GLY A 87 8.62 7.20 -11.32
CA GLY A 87 8.52 5.86 -11.93
C GLY A 87 9.10 4.73 -11.07
N ARG A 88 10.28 4.96 -10.47
CA ARG A 88 10.92 3.98 -9.58
C ARG A 88 10.09 3.66 -8.32
N LYS A 89 9.31 4.62 -7.81
CA LYS A 89 8.45 4.37 -6.64
C LYS A 89 7.20 3.57 -7.01
N LEU A 90 6.74 3.65 -8.26
CA LEU A 90 5.61 2.85 -8.72
C LEU A 90 5.91 1.35 -8.69
N LEU A 91 7.17 0.97 -8.90
CA LEU A 91 7.62 -0.43 -8.79
C LEU A 91 7.50 -1.02 -7.39
N LYS A 92 7.07 -0.23 -6.39
CA LYS A 92 6.76 -0.72 -5.06
C LYS A 92 5.27 -0.73 -4.80
N ASP A 93 4.82 -1.79 -4.16
CA ASP A 93 3.45 -1.93 -3.69
C ASP A 93 3.21 -1.13 -2.40
N ALA A 94 1.97 -1.15 -1.89
CA ALA A 94 1.58 -0.42 -0.68
C ALA A 94 2.15 -1.00 0.64
N TRP A 95 2.89 -2.11 0.56
CA TRP A 95 3.65 -2.72 1.64
C TRP A 95 5.16 -2.55 1.48
N GLY A 96 5.62 -1.94 0.38
CA GLY A 96 7.02 -1.70 0.07
C GLY A 96 7.73 -2.87 -0.63
N GLU A 97 6.98 -3.88 -1.08
CA GLU A 97 7.49 -5.00 -1.87
C GLU A 97 7.52 -4.66 -3.36
N ASP A 98 8.48 -5.23 -4.09
CA ASP A 98 8.64 -4.94 -5.51
C ASP A 98 7.54 -5.63 -6.35
N ILE A 99 7.02 -4.89 -7.33
CA ILE A 99 6.00 -5.36 -8.28
C ILE A 99 6.69 -6.19 -9.37
N ILE A 100 6.09 -7.33 -9.70
CA ILE A 100 6.62 -8.24 -10.71
C ILE A 100 6.00 -7.88 -12.06
N VAL A 101 6.85 -7.69 -13.06
CA VAL A 101 6.49 -7.47 -14.46
C VAL A 101 7.10 -8.61 -15.27
N GLN A 102 6.29 -9.35 -15.99
CA GLN A 102 6.70 -10.48 -16.84
C GLN A 102 5.95 -10.44 -18.16
N VAL A 103 6.51 -11.06 -19.20
CA VAL A 103 5.79 -11.31 -20.45
C VAL A 103 4.97 -12.60 -20.30
N ASN A 104 3.77 -12.63 -20.86
CA ASN A 104 2.93 -13.83 -20.91
C ASN A 104 3.61 -14.97 -21.70
N GLU A 105 3.21 -16.22 -21.47
CA GLU A 105 3.78 -17.42 -22.12
C GLU A 105 3.66 -17.37 -23.65
N THR A 106 2.64 -16.69 -24.17
CA THR A 106 2.44 -16.48 -25.62
C THR A 106 3.40 -15.43 -26.20
N GLY A 107 3.99 -14.58 -25.37
CA GLY A 107 4.89 -13.51 -25.81
C GLY A 107 4.21 -12.22 -26.27
N ASP A 108 2.88 -12.15 -26.21
CA ASP A 108 2.10 -11.06 -26.82
C ASP A 108 1.64 -9.97 -25.83
N ASP A 109 1.79 -10.19 -24.52
CA ASP A 109 1.23 -9.31 -23.49
C ASP A 109 2.10 -9.23 -22.21
N LEU A 110 1.93 -8.17 -21.41
CA LEU A 110 2.58 -7.99 -20.11
C LEU A 110 1.67 -8.36 -18.96
N ILE A 111 2.21 -9.14 -18.04
CA ILE A 111 1.59 -9.49 -16.77
C ILE A 111 2.27 -8.67 -15.67
N VAL A 112 1.52 -7.76 -15.05
CA VAL A 112 1.97 -6.93 -13.93
C VAL A 112 1.18 -7.28 -12.67
N PHE A 113 1.86 -7.72 -11.61
CA PHE A 113 1.17 -8.08 -10.38
C PHE A 113 2.01 -7.84 -9.12
N SER A 114 1.31 -7.55 -8.01
CA SER A 114 1.87 -7.59 -6.66
C SER A 114 1.60 -8.97 -6.03
N PRO A 115 2.63 -9.71 -5.58
CA PRO A 115 2.47 -11.00 -4.90
C PRO A 115 1.55 -10.92 -3.68
N LYS A 116 1.64 -9.81 -2.95
CA LYS A 116 0.92 -9.59 -1.69
C LYS A 116 -0.54 -9.23 -1.90
N ALA A 117 -0.83 -8.40 -2.90
CA ALA A 117 -2.20 -8.05 -3.27
C ALA A 117 -2.97 -9.29 -3.77
N GLN A 118 -2.37 -10.11 -4.64
CA GLN A 118 -2.99 -11.35 -5.10
C GLN A 118 -3.20 -12.38 -3.98
N GLY A 119 -2.25 -12.51 -3.06
CA GLY A 119 -2.37 -13.40 -1.90
C GLY A 119 -3.50 -13.02 -0.94
N MET A 120 -3.87 -11.73 -0.88
CA MET A 120 -5.04 -11.27 -0.12
C MET A 120 -6.36 -11.57 -0.83
N ASN A 121 -6.42 -11.44 -2.16
CA ASN A 121 -7.64 -11.68 -2.94
C ASN A 121 -8.02 -13.18 -2.98
N LYS A 122 -7.03 -14.09 -2.98
CA LYS A 122 -7.26 -15.55 -2.90
C LYS A 122 -7.75 -16.06 -1.54
N LYS A 123 -7.72 -15.23 -0.49
CA LYS A 123 -8.14 -15.59 0.88
C LYS A 123 -9.48 -14.94 1.28
N GLY A 124 -10.14 -14.26 0.35
CA GLY A 124 -11.48 -13.67 0.51
C GLY A 124 -12.60 -14.64 0.16
#